data_AF-A0A920VX40-F1
#
_entry.id   AF-A0A920VX40-F1
#
_cell.length_a   1.000
_cell.length_b   1.000
_cell.length_c   1.000
_cell.angle_alpha   90.00
_cell.angle_beta   90.00
_cell.angle_gamma   90.00
#
_symmetry.space_group_name_H-M   'P 1'
#
loop_
_entity.id
_entity.type
_entity.pdbx_description
1 polymer ?
#
loop_
_entity_poly.entity_id
_entity_poly.type
_entity_poly.pdbx_seq_one_letter_code
_entity_poly.pdbx_strand_id
1 'polypeptide(L)'
;MASGDTIRWFDADPCYIYHIINSWEEKNEVILDVCRMSSPVPSQEVRQKLSGPYGTMLAWLKLDACYHRYRFNLETGETKEERKEDLLSEFPVINNRYGGLPSRYSYHVTLADTDVILFDALVKMDSLSGTSQKFKFQEGCFGSEMQFAPRHNSNAEDDGYLISFVTNMEKWERGDSNFSS
;
A
#
# COMPACT_ATOMS: atom_id res chain seq x y z
N MET A 1 -1.64 4.94 32.23
CA MET A 1 -0.92 5.29 30.98
C MET A 1 0.55 5.04 31.23
N ALA A 2 1.27 4.45 30.28
CA ALA A 2 2.71 4.28 30.39
C ALA A 2 3.41 5.66 30.33
N SER A 3 4.47 5.86 31.11
CA SER A 3 5.27 7.11 31.06
C SER A 3 6.20 7.08 29.84
N GLY A 4 6.63 8.25 29.36
CA GLY A 4 7.59 8.36 28.26
C GLY A 4 8.94 7.67 28.53
N ASP A 5 9.27 7.40 29.80
CA ASP A 5 10.50 6.69 30.21
C ASP A 5 10.47 5.19 29.86
N THR A 6 9.31 4.67 29.41
CA THR A 6 9.14 3.29 28.95
C THR A 6 9.28 3.13 27.43
N ILE A 7 9.60 4.22 26.71
CA ILE A 7 9.86 4.17 25.26
C ILE A 7 11.08 3.30 24.99
N ARG A 8 10.93 2.37 24.04
CA ARG A 8 12.01 1.54 23.53
C ARG A 8 12.27 1.89 22.07
N TRP A 9 13.55 2.08 21.75
CA TRP A 9 14.01 2.33 20.39
C TRP A 9 14.63 1.05 19.82
N PHE A 10 14.44 0.86 18.52
CA PHE A 10 14.95 -0.27 17.76
C PHE A 10 15.69 0.28 16.53
N ASP A 11 16.85 -0.28 16.24
CA ASP A 11 17.61 0.05 15.03
C ASP A 11 17.12 -0.79 13.85
N ALA A 12 17.05 -0.20 12.66
CA ALA A 12 16.65 -0.84 11.41
C ALA A 12 17.46 -0.27 10.25
N ASP A 13 17.53 -1.01 9.14
CA ASP A 13 18.20 -0.54 7.93
C ASP A 13 17.53 0.75 7.40
N PRO A 14 18.32 1.77 7.01
CA PRO A 14 17.79 3.01 6.45
C PRO A 14 16.85 2.73 5.29
N CYS A 15 15.66 3.33 5.34
CA CYS A 15 14.64 3.18 4.30
C CYS A 15 13.68 4.37 4.33
N TYR A 16 12.72 4.33 3.41
CA TYR A 16 11.60 5.26 3.42
C TYR A 16 10.29 4.47 3.44
N ILE A 17 9.35 4.89 4.29
CA ILE A 17 8.05 4.26 4.48
C ILE A 17 7.00 5.36 4.37
N TYR A 18 6.12 5.28 3.37
CA TYR A 18 4.95 6.17 3.29
C TYR A 18 3.79 5.60 4.10
N HIS A 19 3.39 4.36 3.81
CA HIS A 19 2.21 3.76 4.39
C HIS A 19 2.51 2.49 5.18
N ILE A 20 1.82 2.38 6.31
CA ILE A 20 1.80 1.20 7.16
C ILE A 20 0.61 0.34 6.72
N ILE A 21 0.85 -0.96 6.57
CA ILE A 21 -0.18 -1.96 6.28
C ILE A 21 -0.94 -2.29 7.57
N ASN A 22 -0.22 -2.72 8.61
CA ASN A 22 -0.76 -3.03 9.94
C ASN A 22 0.37 -3.15 10.97
N SER A 23 0.02 -3.17 12.26
CA SER A 23 0.94 -3.54 13.35
C SER A 23 0.20 -4.27 14.47
N TRP A 24 0.88 -5.18 15.17
CA TRP A 24 0.30 -5.91 16.30
C TRP A 24 1.38 -6.50 17.20
N GLU A 25 0.99 -6.99 18.38
CA GLU A 25 1.88 -7.70 19.30
C GLU A 25 1.75 -9.22 19.11
N GLU A 26 2.88 -9.92 19.04
CA GLU A 26 2.96 -11.38 19.04
C GLU A 26 3.94 -11.83 20.13
N LYS A 27 3.40 -12.29 21.27
CA LYS A 27 4.19 -12.67 22.46
C LYS A 27 5.08 -11.51 22.93
N ASN A 28 6.39 -11.63 22.74
CA ASN A 28 7.40 -10.64 23.11
C ASN A 28 7.92 -9.88 21.88
N GLU A 29 7.20 -9.87 20.77
CA GLU A 29 7.57 -9.12 19.57
C GLU A 29 6.47 -8.14 19.18
N VAL A 30 6.87 -6.97 18.68
CA VAL A 30 5.98 -6.09 17.92
C VAL A 30 6.21 -6.34 16.44
N ILE A 31 5.14 -6.61 15.72
CA ILE A 31 5.15 -6.83 14.27
C ILE A 31 4.67 -5.56 13.58
N LEU A 32 5.36 -5.14 12.53
CA LEU A 32 4.99 -3.99 11.73
C LEU A 32 5.13 -4.34 10.24
N ASP A 33 4.01 -4.29 9.53
CA ASP A 33 3.95 -4.48 8.09
C ASP A 33 3.80 -3.13 7.40
N VAL A 34 4.63 -2.88 6.39
CA VAL A 34 4.72 -1.58 5.70
C VAL A 34 4.94 -1.73 4.20
N CYS A 35 4.66 -0.67 3.45
CA CYS A 35 5.21 -0.45 2.13
C CYS A 35 6.58 0.25 2.28
N ARG A 36 7.67 -0.52 2.10
CA ARG A 36 9.05 -0.04 2.27
C ARG A 36 9.70 0.23 0.92
N MET A 37 10.37 1.38 0.83
CA MET A 37 11.22 1.77 -0.28
C MET A 37 12.69 1.72 0.16
N SER A 38 13.54 1.11 -0.65
CA SER A 38 14.96 0.93 -0.31
C SER A 38 15.79 2.15 -0.68
N SER A 39 15.43 2.84 -1.77
CA SER A 39 16.10 4.07 -2.20
C SER A 39 15.09 5.18 -2.38
N PRO A 40 14.96 6.14 -1.45
CA PRO A 40 14.07 7.27 -1.63
C PRO A 40 14.55 8.24 -2.70
N VAL A 41 15.80 8.13 -3.20
CA VAL A 41 16.33 9.09 -4.17
C VAL A 41 16.11 8.56 -5.60
N PRO A 42 15.28 9.23 -6.43
CA PRO A 42 15.17 8.86 -7.83
C PRO A 42 16.48 9.06 -8.57
N SER A 43 16.79 8.13 -9.46
CA SER A 43 17.96 8.22 -10.34
C SER A 43 17.89 9.49 -11.21
N GLN A 44 19.05 9.96 -11.68
CA GLN A 44 19.12 11.13 -12.56
C GLN A 44 18.31 10.91 -13.84
N GLU A 45 18.27 9.68 -14.36
CA GLU A 45 17.47 9.30 -15.53
C GLU A 45 15.96 9.43 -15.27
N VAL A 46 15.48 8.95 -14.12
CA VAL A 46 14.06 9.06 -13.72
C VAL A 46 13.66 10.53 -13.57
N ARG A 47 14.54 11.35 -12.97
CA ARG A 47 14.32 12.80 -12.82
C ARG A 47 14.26 13.54 -14.16
N GLN A 48 14.99 13.08 -15.18
CA GLN A 48 15.00 13.69 -16.51
C GLN A 48 13.77 13.30 -17.35
N LYS A 49 13.23 12.10 -17.15
CA LYS A 49 12.03 11.59 -17.84
C LYS A 49 10.74 12.21 -17.30
N LEU A 50 10.68 12.50 -16.01
CA LEU A 50 9.49 13.03 -15.36
C LEU A 50 9.46 14.56 -15.41
N SER A 51 8.64 15.09 -16.33
CA SER A 51 8.45 16.54 -16.50
C SER A 51 7.10 17.01 -15.93
N GLY A 52 6.96 18.31 -15.65
CA GLY A 52 5.73 18.91 -15.13
C GLY A 52 5.64 18.99 -13.60
N PRO A 53 4.56 19.60 -13.06
CA PRO A 53 4.45 19.96 -11.64
C PRO A 53 4.44 18.74 -10.69
N TYR A 54 4.09 17.56 -11.21
CA TYR A 54 4.07 16.30 -10.44
C TYR A 54 5.29 15.41 -10.71
N GLY A 55 6.19 15.79 -11.62
CA GLY A 55 7.33 14.97 -12.03
C GLY A 55 8.27 14.61 -10.88
N THR A 56 8.47 15.54 -9.95
CA THR A 56 9.22 15.25 -8.71
C THR A 56 8.48 14.23 -7.86
N MET A 57 7.22 14.45 -7.50
CA MET A 57 6.41 13.49 -6.71
C MET A 57 6.42 12.09 -7.32
N LEU A 58 6.25 11.97 -8.63
CA LEU A 58 6.35 10.72 -9.38
C LEU A 58 7.70 10.04 -9.26
N ALA A 59 8.77 10.82 -9.30
CA ALA A 59 10.11 10.31 -9.14
C ALA A 59 10.31 9.70 -7.74
N TRP A 60 9.58 10.20 -6.73
CA TRP A 60 9.56 9.65 -5.38
C TRP A 60 8.54 8.51 -5.20
N LEU A 61 7.47 8.43 -5.99
CA LEU A 61 6.42 7.40 -5.84
C LEU A 61 6.60 6.18 -6.74
N LYS A 62 7.23 6.31 -7.92
CA LYS A 62 7.63 5.16 -8.77
C LYS A 62 8.82 4.37 -8.19
N LEU A 63 9.23 4.69 -6.97
CA LEU A 63 10.28 3.98 -6.28
C LEU A 63 9.74 2.66 -5.76
N ASP A 64 10.68 1.80 -5.44
CA ASP A 64 10.60 0.36 -5.21
C ASP A 64 9.79 -0.09 -3.97
N ALA A 65 8.72 0.65 -3.63
CA ALA A 65 7.82 0.36 -2.54
C ALA A 65 7.25 -1.06 -2.68
N CYS A 66 7.48 -1.88 -1.67
CA CYS A 66 7.01 -3.25 -1.62
C CYS A 66 6.68 -3.66 -0.18
N TYR A 67 5.94 -4.75 -0.03
CA TYR A 67 5.60 -5.28 1.29
C TYR A 67 6.87 -5.71 2.03
N HIS A 68 7.12 -5.04 3.16
CA HIS A 68 8.13 -5.43 4.13
C HIS A 68 7.52 -5.68 5.52
N ARG A 69 8.06 -6.66 6.26
CA ARG A 69 7.70 -6.97 7.64
C ARG A 69 8.89 -6.73 8.56
N TYR A 70 8.65 -6.00 9.62
CA TYR A 70 9.55 -5.81 10.74
C TYR A 70 9.08 -6.65 11.93
N ARG A 71 10.02 -7.24 12.67
CA ARG A 71 9.78 -7.86 13.97
C ARG A 71 10.73 -7.25 14.99
N PHE A 72 10.18 -6.64 16.03
CA PHE A 72 10.93 -5.97 17.09
C PHE A 72 10.84 -6.79 18.37
N ASN A 73 11.94 -7.43 18.78
CA ASN A 73 11.96 -8.31 19.94
C ASN A 73 12.11 -7.52 21.25
N LEU A 74 11.07 -7.51 22.08
CA LEU A 74 10.98 -6.79 23.35
C LEU A 74 11.93 -7.31 24.44
N GLU A 75 12.40 -8.56 24.35
CA GLU A 75 13.36 -9.14 25.30
C GLU A 75 14.80 -8.80 24.90
N THR A 76 15.19 -9.07 23.66
CA THR A 76 16.57 -8.97 23.20
C THR A 76 16.94 -7.58 22.67
N GLY A 77 15.95 -6.81 22.20
CA GLY A 77 16.20 -5.56 21.49
C GLY A 77 16.51 -5.73 20.00
N GLU A 78 16.48 -6.97 19.49
CA GLU A 78 16.77 -7.27 18.09
C GLU A 78 15.62 -6.81 17.16
N THR A 79 16.00 -6.25 16.02
CA THR A 79 15.10 -6.00 14.88
C THR A 79 15.37 -7.02 13.78
N LYS A 80 14.31 -7.63 13.27
CA LYS A 80 14.36 -8.47 12.06
C LYS A 80 13.54 -7.85 10.95
N GLU A 81 14.07 -7.95 9.75
CA GLU A 81 13.55 -7.33 8.53
C GLU A 81 13.36 -8.39 7.45
N GLU A 82 12.16 -8.45 6.87
CA GLU A 82 11.81 -9.43 5.84
C GLU A 82 11.02 -8.76 4.70
N ARG A 83 11.54 -8.81 3.48
CA ARG A 83 10.75 -8.50 2.28
C ARG A 83 9.78 -9.65 2.00
N LYS A 84 8.48 -9.39 2.07
CA LYS A 84 7.43 -10.41 1.91
C LYS A 84 7.08 -10.68 0.46
N GLU A 85 7.18 -9.67 -0.40
CA GLU A 85 6.87 -9.76 -1.82
C GLU A 85 7.66 -8.73 -2.63
N ASP A 86 8.01 -9.07 -3.88
CA ASP A 86 8.73 -8.18 -4.80
C ASP A 86 7.80 -7.28 -5.65
N LEU A 87 6.48 -7.44 -5.51
CA LEU A 87 5.51 -6.66 -6.24
C LEU A 87 5.54 -5.20 -5.76
N LEU A 88 5.70 -4.29 -6.72
CA LEU A 88 5.63 -2.86 -6.45
C LEU A 88 4.18 -2.44 -6.22
N SER A 89 3.87 -2.04 -4.99
CA SER A 89 2.53 -1.64 -4.60
C SER A 89 2.52 -0.70 -3.40
N GLU A 90 1.47 0.11 -3.33
CA GLU A 90 1.29 1.16 -2.33
C GLU A 90 -0.18 1.33 -1.94
N PHE A 91 -0.44 2.24 -1.00
CA PHE A 91 -1.76 2.55 -0.45
C PHE A 91 -2.47 1.30 0.08
N PRO A 92 -1.85 0.61 1.06
CA PRO A 92 -2.36 -0.62 1.59
C PRO A 92 -3.62 -0.38 2.43
N VAL A 93 -4.59 -1.27 2.28
CA VAL A 93 -5.73 -1.40 3.19
C VAL A 93 -5.87 -2.84 3.66
N ILE A 94 -6.47 -3.01 4.83
CA ILE A 94 -6.82 -4.32 5.40
C ILE A 94 -8.30 -4.35 5.72
N ASN A 95 -8.80 -5.53 6.10
CA ASN A 95 -10.06 -5.58 6.82
C ASN A 95 -9.87 -4.93 8.20
N ASN A 96 -10.42 -3.73 8.41
CA ASN A 96 -10.22 -2.93 9.63
C ASN A 96 -10.66 -3.62 10.93
N ARG A 97 -11.42 -4.73 10.87
CA ARG A 97 -11.67 -5.60 12.04
C ARG A 97 -10.38 -6.22 12.61
N TYR A 98 -9.30 -6.24 11.83
CA TYR A 98 -7.98 -6.76 12.17
C TYR A 98 -6.94 -5.66 12.38
N GLY A 99 -7.33 -4.38 12.38
CA GLY A 99 -6.41 -3.29 12.70
C GLY A 99 -5.87 -3.44 14.13
N GLY A 100 -4.55 -3.47 14.28
CA GLY A 100 -3.92 -3.74 15.58
C GLY A 100 -3.81 -5.22 15.95
N LEU A 101 -4.34 -6.13 15.12
CA LEU A 101 -4.37 -7.58 15.34
C LEU A 101 -3.61 -8.32 14.23
N PRO A 102 -3.20 -9.59 14.45
CA PRO A 102 -2.63 -10.40 13.39
C PRO A 102 -3.55 -10.47 12.17
N SER A 103 -3.06 -10.01 11.01
CA SER A 103 -3.79 -10.01 9.73
C SER A 103 -2.99 -10.78 8.67
N ARG A 104 -3.69 -11.58 7.86
CA ARG A 104 -3.09 -12.33 6.74
C ARG A 104 -3.14 -11.55 5.44
N TYR A 105 -4.24 -10.84 5.16
CA TYR A 105 -4.53 -10.24 3.87
C TYR A 105 -4.39 -8.72 3.90
N SER A 106 -3.74 -8.19 2.88
CA SER A 106 -3.73 -6.75 2.59
C SER A 106 -4.05 -6.50 1.13
N TYR A 107 -4.56 -5.30 0.84
CA TYR A 107 -5.01 -4.92 -0.49
C TYR A 107 -4.33 -3.62 -0.90
N HIS A 108 -3.77 -3.59 -2.11
CA HIS A 108 -2.88 -2.52 -2.57
C HIS A 108 -3.23 -2.12 -3.98
N VAL A 109 -2.76 -0.95 -4.42
CA VAL A 109 -2.78 -0.56 -5.83
C VAL A 109 -1.40 -0.74 -6.46
N THR A 110 -1.36 -1.04 -7.77
CA THR A 110 -0.13 -0.91 -8.57
C THR A 110 -0.14 0.38 -9.38
N LEU A 111 1.06 0.93 -9.60
CA LEU A 111 1.25 2.10 -10.45
C LEU A 111 1.32 1.69 -11.92
N ALA A 112 0.64 2.45 -12.78
CA ALA A 112 0.78 2.37 -14.22
C ALA A 112 2.17 2.85 -14.66
N ASP A 113 2.66 2.30 -15.77
CA ASP A 113 3.90 2.79 -16.38
C ASP A 113 3.65 4.05 -17.24
N THR A 114 3.36 5.16 -16.56
CA THR A 114 3.04 6.46 -17.18
C THR A 114 3.78 7.62 -16.52
N ASP A 115 3.86 8.78 -17.17
CA ASP A 115 4.51 9.98 -16.61
C ASP A 115 3.62 10.76 -15.62
N VAL A 116 2.57 10.11 -15.13
CA VAL A 116 1.62 10.59 -14.11
C VAL A 116 1.25 9.45 -13.17
N ILE A 117 0.80 9.77 -11.95
CA ILE A 117 0.45 8.76 -10.94
C ILE A 117 -0.93 8.26 -11.29
N LEU A 118 -0.99 7.03 -11.79
CA LEU A 118 -2.21 6.36 -12.16
C LEU A 118 -2.16 4.95 -11.59
N PHE A 119 -3.27 4.48 -11.04
CA PHE A 119 -3.37 3.13 -10.47
C PHE A 119 -4.02 2.19 -11.48
N ASP A 120 -3.26 1.21 -11.99
CA ASP A 120 -3.71 0.34 -13.09
C ASP A 120 -4.31 -1.00 -12.61
N ALA A 121 -4.23 -1.30 -11.32
CA ALA A 121 -4.80 -2.51 -10.76
C ALA A 121 -5.02 -2.45 -9.25
N LEU A 122 -5.85 -3.37 -8.78
CA LEU A 122 -5.92 -3.77 -7.38
C LEU A 122 -5.14 -5.07 -7.18
N VAL A 123 -4.54 -5.23 -6.01
CA VAL A 123 -3.77 -6.41 -5.63
C VAL A 123 -4.26 -6.88 -4.27
N LYS A 124 -4.55 -8.17 -4.14
CA LYS A 124 -4.67 -8.86 -2.87
C LYS A 124 -3.37 -9.58 -2.58
N MET A 125 -2.77 -9.32 -1.43
CA MET A 125 -1.56 -9.98 -0.94
C MET A 125 -1.90 -10.94 0.20
N ASP A 126 -1.31 -12.13 0.17
CA ASP A 126 -1.38 -13.12 1.24
C ASP A 126 -0.02 -13.22 1.94
N SER A 127 0.09 -12.65 3.14
CA SER A 127 1.35 -12.57 3.88
C SER A 127 1.86 -13.92 4.41
N LEU A 128 1.00 -14.96 4.43
CA LEU A 128 1.35 -16.30 4.87
C LEU A 128 1.98 -17.11 3.74
N SER A 129 1.38 -17.10 2.55
CA SER A 129 1.92 -17.82 1.38
C SER A 129 2.94 -17.02 0.59
N GLY A 130 3.01 -15.69 0.78
CA GLY A 130 3.86 -14.79 -0.01
C GLY A 130 3.39 -14.65 -1.45
N THR A 131 2.09 -14.83 -1.71
CA THR A 131 1.50 -14.78 -3.06
C THR A 131 0.54 -13.62 -3.19
N SER A 132 0.46 -13.05 -4.38
CA SER A 132 -0.53 -12.03 -4.74
C SER A 132 -1.51 -12.46 -5.83
N GLN A 133 -2.66 -11.81 -5.84
CA GLN A 133 -3.66 -11.86 -6.91
C GLN A 133 -3.91 -10.44 -7.42
N LYS A 134 -3.78 -10.24 -8.73
CA LYS A 134 -3.92 -8.92 -9.37
C LYS A 134 -5.21 -8.85 -10.18
N PHE A 135 -6.01 -7.83 -9.92
CA PHE A 135 -7.15 -7.42 -10.76
C PHE A 135 -6.75 -6.17 -11.54
N LYS A 136 -6.34 -6.34 -12.80
CA LYS A 136 -5.96 -5.23 -13.68
C LYS A 136 -7.22 -4.54 -14.21
N PHE A 137 -7.24 -3.21 -14.14
CA PHE A 137 -8.31 -2.43 -14.75
C PHE A 137 -8.25 -2.54 -16.28
N GLN A 138 -9.38 -2.21 -16.92
CA GLN A 138 -9.42 -2.09 -18.38
C GLN A 138 -8.45 -0.99 -18.85
N GLU A 139 -7.98 -1.10 -20.09
CA GLU A 139 -7.16 -0.05 -20.69
C GLU A 139 -7.88 1.31 -20.61
N GLY A 140 -7.12 2.37 -20.32
CA GLY A 140 -7.66 3.70 -20.09
C GLY A 140 -8.42 3.91 -18.77
N CYS A 141 -8.61 2.87 -17.95
CA CYS A 141 -9.26 2.98 -16.65
C CYS A 141 -8.24 2.95 -15.50
N PHE A 142 -8.35 3.90 -14.59
CA PHE A 142 -7.43 4.04 -13.46
C PHE A 142 -8.18 4.21 -12.15
N GLY A 143 -7.75 3.46 -11.14
CA GLY A 143 -8.36 3.44 -9.82
C GLY A 143 -7.91 4.60 -8.92
N SER A 144 -8.52 4.66 -7.75
CA SER A 144 -8.07 5.42 -6.57
C SER A 144 -7.67 4.46 -5.46
N GLU A 145 -7.20 4.99 -4.33
CA GLU A 145 -7.11 4.21 -3.09
C GLU A 145 -8.45 3.48 -2.81
N MET A 146 -8.35 2.22 -2.41
CA MET A 146 -9.52 1.38 -2.16
C MET A 146 -9.84 1.31 -0.66
N GLN A 147 -11.02 0.81 -0.31
CA GLN A 147 -11.38 0.44 1.05
C GLN A 147 -11.95 -0.97 1.08
N PHE A 148 -11.72 -1.69 2.17
CA PHE A 148 -12.31 -3.01 2.40
C PHE A 148 -13.60 -2.90 3.21
N ALA A 149 -14.69 -3.45 2.68
CA ALA A 149 -15.97 -3.56 3.35
C ALA A 149 -16.29 -5.03 3.65
N PRO A 150 -16.29 -5.49 4.91
CA PRO A 150 -16.61 -6.88 5.23
C PRO A 150 -18.06 -7.20 4.86
N ARG A 151 -18.29 -8.39 4.29
CA ARG A 151 -19.65 -8.87 4.01
C ARG A 151 -20.41 -9.05 5.33
N HIS A 152 -21.72 -8.84 5.31
CA HIS A 152 -22.55 -9.09 6.48
C HIS A 152 -22.43 -10.57 6.92
N ASN A 153 -22.19 -10.79 8.21
CA ASN A 153 -21.93 -12.10 8.83
C ASN A 153 -20.73 -12.87 8.22
N SER A 154 -19.70 -12.16 7.73
CA SER A 154 -18.44 -12.79 7.33
C SER A 154 -17.64 -13.29 8.53
N ASN A 155 -17.04 -14.48 8.38
CA ASN A 155 -16.14 -15.08 9.37
C ASN A 155 -14.69 -15.17 8.86
N ALA A 156 -14.48 -15.15 7.54
CA ALA A 156 -13.15 -15.11 6.95
C ALA A 156 -12.66 -13.66 6.81
N GLU A 157 -11.36 -13.46 6.95
CA GLU A 157 -10.73 -12.13 6.93
C GLU A 157 -10.94 -11.40 5.60
N ASP A 158 -10.94 -12.14 4.49
CA ASP A 158 -11.08 -11.65 3.11
C ASP A 158 -12.50 -11.77 2.55
N ASP A 159 -13.48 -12.18 3.36
CA ASP A 159 -14.88 -12.31 2.95
C ASP A 159 -15.58 -10.95 3.03
N GLY A 160 -15.46 -10.20 1.93
CA GLY A 160 -15.96 -8.85 1.78
C GLY A 160 -15.82 -8.31 0.37
N TYR A 161 -15.81 -6.99 0.28
CA TYR A 161 -15.78 -6.24 -0.97
C TYR A 161 -14.64 -5.23 -0.93
N LEU A 162 -13.97 -5.05 -2.07
CA LEU A 162 -13.09 -3.90 -2.30
C LEU A 162 -13.89 -2.82 -3.02
N ILE A 163 -13.84 -1.61 -2.49
CA ILE A 163 -14.54 -0.44 -3.02
C ILE A 163 -13.49 0.58 -3.43
N SER A 164 -13.48 0.97 -4.70
CA SER A 164 -12.59 2.00 -5.25
C SER A 164 -13.32 2.78 -6.33
N PHE A 165 -12.98 4.07 -6.48
CA PHE A 165 -13.41 4.86 -7.62
C PHE A 165 -12.48 4.60 -8.80
N VAL A 166 -13.07 4.29 -9.95
CA VAL A 166 -12.33 4.05 -11.20
C VAL A 166 -12.73 5.11 -12.22
N THR A 167 -11.73 5.82 -12.74
CA THR A 167 -11.91 6.84 -13.78
C THR A 167 -11.55 6.23 -15.13
N ASN A 168 -12.51 6.26 -16.07
CA ASN A 168 -12.23 5.97 -17.48
C ASN A 168 -11.77 7.26 -18.18
N MET A 169 -10.53 7.27 -18.66
CA MET A 169 -9.90 8.42 -19.32
C MET A 169 -10.08 8.42 -20.85
N GLU A 170 -10.60 7.35 -21.44
CA GLU A 170 -10.73 7.22 -22.90
C GLU A 170 -11.94 7.96 -23.48
N LYS A 171 -12.93 8.37 -22.67
CA LYS A 171 -14.04 9.22 -23.11
C LYS A 171 -14.64 10.08 -22.00
N TRP A 172 -14.45 11.40 -22.10
CA TRP A 172 -15.41 12.36 -21.56
C TRP A 172 -16.22 12.94 -22.74
N GLU A 173 -17.30 12.27 -23.12
CA GLU A 173 -18.33 12.94 -23.92
C GLU A 173 -19.10 13.84 -22.95
N ARG A 174 -18.97 15.18 -23.10
CA ARG A 174 -19.92 16.09 -22.48
C ARG A 174 -21.30 15.67 -22.98
N GLY A 175 -22.09 15.04 -22.11
CA GLY A 175 -23.52 14.97 -22.35
C GLY A 175 -24.01 16.42 -22.42
N ASP A 176 -24.45 16.85 -23.61
CA ASP A 176 -25.24 18.05 -23.79
C ASP A 176 -26.56 17.88 -22.99
N SER A 177 -26.48 18.07 -21.69
CA SER A 177 -27.65 18.28 -20.85
C SER A 177 -28.03 19.75 -20.99
N ASN A 178 -28.67 20.05 -22.12
CA ASN A 178 -29.56 21.19 -22.23
C ASN A 178 -30.66 21.01 -21.16
N PHE A 179 -30.41 21.51 -19.95
CA PHE A 179 -31.48 21.85 -19.03
C PHE A 179 -32.20 23.05 -19.64
N SER A 180 -33.27 22.74 -20.37
CA SER A 180 -34.29 23.73 -20.69
C SER A 180 -35.01 24.06 -19.37
N SER A 181 -34.96 25.34 -19.01
CA SER A 181 -35.77 25.96 -17.96
C SER A 181 -37.26 25.94 -18.31
#